data_AF-A0A418XF50-F1
#
_entry.id   AF-A0A418XF50-F1
#
_cell.length_a   1.000
_cell.length_b   1.000
_cell.length_c   1.000
_cell.angle_alpha   90.00
_cell.angle_beta   90.00
_cell.angle_gamma   90.00
#
_symmetry.space_group_name_H-M   'P 1'
#
loop_
_entity.id
_entity.type
_entity.pdbx_description
1 polymer ?
#
loop_
_entity_poly.entity_id
_entity_poly.type
_entity_poly.pdbx_seq_one_letter_code
_entity_poly.pdbx_strand_id
1 'polypeptide(L)'
;MPIEREPRSQRALRLASGTALCLAASFGLDLPIPFLSPLLALFMLASLNRPLPLKAGLGLTLMVLLTTGSGLLLIPLLRYYPFSGVLLIGLCLFLAFRYGLRGGNNLTATFLVVGLTMISAAGTADFGLAVMVIDALVKGLLLAVLVLALSHWLFPEPANAPALPVAPALLAEEAGWVALRAALVVLPAFLVALIDPASYMPIIMKSVSLGQQSCTTTARDAGRELLGSTLLGGLLAILFWGALSILPHLWMFFLWMLLFGLLLARKLYALSPTRLTPGFWLNTLVTLIILLGQSVQDSAAGKDVYTAFAVRMGLFIAVTLYACLMVRLLDQRRQRRRVRQHAC
;
A
#
# COMPACT_ATOMS: atom_id res chain seq x y z
N MET A 1 26.75 -27.94 1.49
CA MET A 1 27.08 -26.89 0.50
C MET A 1 25.98 -25.84 0.53
N PRO A 2 26.24 -24.59 0.93
CA PRO A 2 25.26 -23.54 0.74
C PRO A 2 25.09 -23.33 -0.77
N ILE A 3 23.88 -23.55 -1.27
CA ILE A 3 23.55 -23.29 -2.68
C ILE A 3 23.75 -21.78 -2.87
N GLU A 4 24.78 -21.38 -3.63
CA GLU A 4 24.99 -19.98 -4.03
C GLU A 4 23.82 -19.55 -4.91
N ARG A 5 22.78 -19.00 -4.29
CA ARG A 5 21.62 -18.45 -4.97
C ARG A 5 21.91 -17.00 -5.31
N GLU A 6 21.64 -16.59 -6.55
CA GLU A 6 21.73 -15.19 -6.94
C GLU A 6 20.95 -14.30 -5.94
N PRO A 7 21.50 -13.15 -5.51
CA PRO A 7 20.88 -12.30 -4.48
C PRO A 7 19.47 -11.84 -4.87
N ARG A 8 19.21 -11.65 -6.17
CA ARG A 8 17.87 -11.31 -6.69
C ARG A 8 16.86 -12.44 -6.52
N SER A 9 17.28 -13.70 -6.71
CA SER A 9 16.44 -14.88 -6.53
C SER A 9 16.07 -15.09 -5.06
N GLN A 10 17.01 -14.86 -4.14
CA GLN A 10 16.75 -14.92 -2.71
C GLN A 10 15.77 -13.84 -2.25
N ARG A 11 15.89 -12.61 -2.78
CA ARG A 11 14.94 -11.53 -2.49
C ARG A 11 13.53 -11.86 -2.99
N ALA A 12 13.42 -12.43 -4.19
CA ALA A 12 12.13 -12.86 -4.73
C ALA A 12 11.47 -13.95 -3.87
N LEU A 13 12.25 -14.96 -3.46
CA LEU A 13 11.81 -16.02 -2.55
C LEU A 13 11.37 -15.45 -1.20
N ARG A 14 12.17 -14.58 -0.60
CA ARG A 14 11.88 -13.95 0.69
C ARG A 14 10.58 -13.16 0.64
N LEU A 15 10.41 -12.33 -0.38
CA LEU A 15 9.21 -11.52 -0.57
C LEU A 15 7.97 -12.38 -0.71
N ALA A 16 8.01 -13.42 -1.54
CA ALA A 16 6.87 -14.32 -1.75
C ALA A 16 6.57 -15.18 -0.51
N SER A 17 7.59 -15.75 0.13
CA SER A 17 7.40 -16.59 1.32
C SER A 17 6.94 -15.77 2.52
N GLY A 18 7.52 -14.58 2.73
CA GLY A 18 7.14 -13.69 3.82
C GLY A 18 5.71 -13.18 3.66
N THR A 19 5.32 -12.78 2.46
CA THR A 19 3.94 -12.33 2.22
C THR A 19 2.92 -13.46 2.37
N ALA A 20 3.23 -14.66 1.85
CA ALA A 20 2.36 -15.83 2.00
C ALA A 20 2.23 -16.29 3.47
N LEU A 21 3.35 -16.37 4.22
CA LEU A 21 3.34 -16.73 5.64
C LEU A 21 2.54 -15.72 6.46
N CYS A 22 2.75 -14.43 6.20
CA CYS A 22 2.06 -13.36 6.90
C CYS A 22 0.55 -13.41 6.64
N LEU A 23 0.15 -13.68 5.40
CA LEU A 23 -1.26 -13.85 5.03
C LEU A 23 -1.87 -15.08 5.72
N ALA A 24 -1.22 -16.24 5.66
CA ALA A 24 -1.73 -17.45 6.31
C ALA A 24 -1.86 -17.28 7.84
N ALA A 25 -0.85 -16.68 8.48
CA ALA A 25 -0.88 -16.40 9.91
C ALA A 25 -1.97 -15.37 10.26
N SER A 26 -2.12 -14.31 9.46
CA SER A 26 -3.10 -13.26 9.75
C SER A 26 -4.54 -13.73 9.63
N PHE A 27 -4.84 -14.60 8.66
CA PHE A 27 -6.17 -15.21 8.51
C PHE A 27 -6.37 -16.37 9.49
N GLY A 28 -5.33 -17.11 9.86
CA GLY A 28 -5.41 -18.19 10.86
C GLY A 28 -5.59 -17.68 12.30
N LEU A 29 -5.08 -16.48 12.61
CA LEU A 29 -5.25 -15.82 13.91
C LEU A 29 -6.51 -14.94 13.99
N ASP A 30 -7.31 -14.90 12.93
CA ASP A 30 -8.53 -14.08 12.82
C ASP A 30 -8.31 -12.61 13.24
N LEU A 31 -7.25 -12.00 12.68
CA LEU A 31 -6.99 -10.58 12.94
C LEU A 31 -8.15 -9.71 12.40
N PRO A 32 -8.48 -8.58 13.07
CA PRO A 32 -9.64 -7.76 12.71
C PRO A 32 -9.63 -7.26 11.25
N ILE A 33 -8.45 -7.04 10.67
CA ILE A 33 -8.28 -6.69 9.25
C ILE A 33 -7.15 -7.57 8.68
N PRO A 34 -7.44 -8.81 8.27
CA PRO A 34 -6.41 -9.84 8.08
C PRO A 34 -5.55 -9.66 6.82
N PHE A 35 -5.99 -8.85 5.86
CA PHE A 35 -5.20 -8.51 4.68
C PHE A 35 -4.21 -7.36 4.93
N LEU A 36 -4.32 -6.64 6.05
CA LEU A 36 -3.46 -5.51 6.35
C LEU A 36 -2.04 -5.97 6.70
N SER A 37 -1.92 -7.04 7.49
CA SER A 37 -0.61 -7.61 7.86
C SER A 37 0.23 -8.04 6.65
N PRO A 38 -0.27 -8.85 5.68
CA PRO A 38 0.52 -9.23 4.51
C PRO A 38 0.85 -8.05 3.59
N LEU A 39 0.02 -6.99 3.55
CA LEU A 39 0.37 -5.76 2.85
C LEU A 39 1.54 -5.03 3.51
N LEU A 40 1.51 -4.88 4.84
CA LEU A 40 2.62 -4.28 5.58
C LEU A 40 3.90 -5.10 5.41
N ALA A 41 3.81 -6.44 5.51
CA ALA A 41 4.93 -7.33 5.25
C ALA A 41 5.45 -7.15 3.82
N LEU A 42 4.58 -7.09 2.81
CA LEU A 42 4.99 -6.84 1.42
C LEU A 42 5.77 -5.53 1.29
N PHE A 43 5.24 -4.42 1.80
CA PHE A 43 5.92 -3.13 1.72
C PHE A 43 7.26 -3.15 2.45
N MET A 44 7.33 -3.78 3.62
CA MET A 44 8.57 -3.89 4.40
C MET A 44 9.60 -4.78 3.70
N LEU A 45 9.22 -5.96 3.19
CA LEU A 45 10.14 -6.84 2.46
C LEU A 45 10.60 -6.24 1.12
N ALA A 46 9.76 -5.42 0.46
CA ALA A 46 10.12 -4.75 -0.78
C ALA A 46 11.06 -3.55 -0.56
N SER A 47 10.95 -2.87 0.60
CA SER A 47 11.71 -1.65 0.90
C SER A 47 12.93 -1.87 1.80
N LEU A 48 12.95 -2.93 2.61
CA LEU A 48 14.01 -3.23 3.58
C LEU A 48 14.76 -4.50 3.15
N ASN A 49 16.01 -4.32 2.72
CA ASN A 49 16.93 -5.45 2.45
C ASN A 49 17.63 -5.99 3.71
N ARG A 50 17.40 -5.36 4.86
CA ARG A 50 18.03 -5.76 6.13
C ARG A 50 16.96 -6.12 7.15
N PRO A 51 17.22 -7.13 8.01
CA PRO A 51 16.33 -7.41 9.12
C PRO A 51 16.25 -6.19 10.02
N LEU A 52 15.04 -5.82 10.44
CA LEU A 52 14.87 -4.78 11.45
C LEU A 52 15.35 -5.33 12.80
N PRO A 53 16.19 -4.60 13.55
CA PRO A 53 16.45 -4.96 14.92
C PRO A 53 15.13 -4.88 15.70
N LEU A 54 14.92 -5.79 16.66
CA LEU A 54 13.68 -5.84 17.46
C LEU A 54 13.33 -4.48 18.09
N LYS A 55 14.35 -3.71 18.48
CA LYS A 55 14.21 -2.33 18.99
C LYS A 55 13.60 -1.37 17.94
N ALA A 56 13.97 -1.49 16.68
CA ALA A 56 13.38 -0.69 15.59
C ALA A 56 11.94 -1.14 15.27
N GLY A 57 11.62 -2.43 15.42
CA GLY A 57 10.24 -2.92 15.31
C GLY A 57 9.31 -2.32 16.38
N LEU A 58 9.77 -2.28 17.63
CA LEU A 58 9.06 -1.62 18.73
C LEU A 58 8.97 -0.10 18.51
N GLY A 59 10.07 0.53 18.09
CA GLY A 59 10.08 1.95 17.73
C GLY A 59 9.08 2.28 16.61
N LEU A 60 9.00 1.44 15.57
CA LEU A 60 8.05 1.58 14.48
C LEU A 60 6.60 1.42 14.99
N THR A 61 6.36 0.46 15.89
CA THR A 61 5.02 0.24 16.47
C THR A 61 4.57 1.44 17.29
N LEU A 62 5.45 1.98 18.14
CA LEU A 62 5.17 3.20 18.90
C LEU A 62 4.93 4.40 17.99
N MET A 63 5.76 4.54 16.94
CA MET A 63 5.64 5.59 15.95
C MET A 63 4.31 5.48 15.18
N VAL A 64 3.88 4.26 14.81
CA VAL A 64 2.56 4.01 14.25
C VAL A 64 1.49 4.44 15.24
N LEU A 65 1.54 4.01 16.50
CA LEU A 65 0.54 4.39 17.51
C LEU A 65 0.40 5.91 17.65
N LEU A 66 1.52 6.65 17.68
CA LEU A 66 1.53 8.11 17.79
C LEU A 66 0.98 8.80 16.53
N THR A 67 1.43 8.38 15.34
CA THR A 67 0.96 8.97 14.07
C THR A 67 -0.51 8.67 13.79
N THR A 68 -0.93 7.46 14.12
CA THR A 68 -2.30 6.95 14.08
C THR A 68 -3.21 7.70 15.07
N GLY A 69 -2.72 7.97 16.28
CA GLY A 69 -3.43 8.74 17.29
C GLY A 69 -3.76 10.17 16.84
N SER A 70 -2.93 10.77 15.98
CA SER A 70 -3.25 12.09 15.40
C SER A 70 -4.54 12.08 14.57
N GLY A 71 -4.88 10.95 13.95
CA GLY A 71 -6.13 10.75 13.20
C GLY A 71 -7.38 10.80 14.09
N LEU A 72 -7.26 10.41 15.36
CA LEU A 72 -8.37 10.48 16.33
C LEU A 72 -8.68 11.94 16.73
N LEU A 73 -7.65 12.77 16.84
CA LEU A 73 -7.81 14.20 17.18
C LEU A 73 -8.57 14.98 16.10
N LEU A 74 -8.60 14.47 14.87
CA LEU A 74 -9.32 15.05 13.74
C LEU A 74 -10.82 14.69 13.72
N ILE A 75 -11.25 13.68 14.49
CA ILE A 75 -12.66 13.22 14.49
C ILE A 75 -13.63 14.33 14.89
N PRO A 76 -13.42 15.10 15.98
CA PRO A 76 -14.35 16.16 16.37
C PRO A 76 -14.44 17.24 15.29
N LEU A 77 -13.31 17.60 14.69
CA LEU A 77 -13.28 18.60 13.63
C LEU A 77 -14.08 18.13 12.42
N LEU A 78 -14.00 16.87 12.03
CA LEU A 78 -14.78 16.33 10.92
C LEU A 78 -16.28 16.24 11.23
N ARG A 79 -16.65 15.95 12.48
CA ARG A 79 -18.05 15.87 12.90
C ARG A 79 -18.71 17.25 12.99
N TYR A 80 -18.02 18.25 13.55
CA TYR A 80 -18.60 19.59 13.77
C TYR A 80 -18.34 20.57 12.62
N TYR A 81 -17.22 20.43 11.90
CA TYR A 81 -16.81 21.32 10.82
C TYR A 81 -16.24 20.53 9.63
N PRO A 82 -17.10 19.83 8.85
CA PRO A 82 -16.65 18.87 7.84
C PRO A 82 -15.77 19.50 6.75
N PHE A 83 -16.10 20.72 6.31
CA PHE A 83 -15.33 21.40 5.27
C PHE A 83 -13.90 21.78 5.73
N SER A 84 -13.77 22.32 6.94
CA SER A 84 -12.46 22.67 7.49
C SER A 84 -11.66 21.41 7.87
N GLY A 85 -12.34 20.36 8.35
CA GLY A 85 -11.72 19.06 8.61
C GLY A 85 -11.11 18.44 7.35
N VAL A 86 -11.83 18.41 6.24
CA VAL A 86 -11.32 17.92 4.95
C VAL A 86 -10.14 18.76 4.46
N LEU A 87 -10.22 20.08 4.57
CA LEU A 87 -9.13 20.98 4.15
C LEU A 87 -7.87 20.76 5.00
N LEU A 88 -8.03 20.60 6.32
CA LEU A 88 -6.94 20.32 7.24
C LEU A 88 -6.29 18.97 6.93
N ILE A 89 -7.09 17.92 6.69
CA ILE A 89 -6.57 16.61 6.26
C ILE A 89 -5.82 16.74 4.94
N GLY A 90 -6.35 17.48 3.96
CA GLY A 90 -5.66 17.75 2.70
C GLY A 90 -4.31 18.42 2.89
N LEU A 91 -4.23 19.40 3.81
CA LEU A 91 -2.98 20.07 4.19
C LEU A 91 -2.00 19.10 4.88
N CYS A 92 -2.49 18.31 5.84
CA CYS A 92 -1.68 17.32 6.55
C CYS A 92 -1.14 16.23 5.60
N LEU A 93 -1.95 15.77 4.64
CA LEU A 93 -1.54 14.85 3.58
C LEU A 93 -0.42 15.46 2.73
N PHE A 94 -0.58 16.71 2.30
CA PHE A 94 0.45 17.43 1.56
C PHE A 94 1.76 17.52 2.36
N LEU A 95 1.70 17.88 3.64
CA LEU A 95 2.88 17.96 4.51
C LEU A 95 3.53 16.59 4.72
N ALA A 96 2.74 15.54 4.90
CA ALA A 96 3.24 14.17 5.09
C ALA A 96 3.98 13.67 3.84
N PHE A 97 3.41 13.83 2.65
CA PHE A 97 4.08 13.49 1.40
C PHE A 97 5.33 14.35 1.16
N ARG A 98 5.26 15.66 1.46
CA ARG A 98 6.40 16.56 1.33
C ARG A 98 7.55 16.16 2.28
N TYR A 99 7.23 15.73 3.49
CA TYR A 99 8.21 15.21 4.46
C TYR A 99 8.91 13.97 3.91
N GLY A 100 8.14 12.99 3.37
CA GLY A 100 8.71 11.79 2.75
C GLY A 100 9.61 12.09 1.55
N LEU A 101 9.20 13.02 0.68
CA LEU A 101 9.97 13.39 -0.53
C LEU A 101 11.23 14.22 -0.25
N ARG A 102 11.32 14.84 0.92
CA ARG A 102 12.49 15.62 1.36
C ARG A 102 13.55 14.78 2.08
N GLY A 103 13.42 13.46 2.06
CA GLY A 103 14.34 12.55 2.75
C GLY A 103 13.95 12.21 4.18
N GLY A 104 12.71 12.56 4.59
CA GLY A 104 12.13 12.02 5.81
C GLY A 104 11.90 10.50 5.70
N ASN A 105 11.66 9.83 6.84
CA ASN A 105 11.39 8.40 6.81
C ASN A 105 10.08 8.11 6.05
N ASN A 106 10.18 7.39 4.92
CA ASN A 106 9.03 7.11 4.06
C ASN A 106 7.98 6.23 4.75
N LEU A 107 8.40 5.33 5.66
CA LEU A 107 7.46 4.56 6.48
C LEU A 107 6.65 5.49 7.39
N THR A 108 7.31 6.49 7.98
CA THR A 108 6.65 7.49 8.83
C THR A 108 5.61 8.29 8.05
N ALA A 109 5.96 8.77 6.86
CA ALA A 109 5.01 9.45 5.98
C ALA A 109 3.83 8.55 5.59
N THR A 110 4.07 7.27 5.29
CA THR A 110 3.02 6.30 4.92
C THR A 110 2.03 6.09 6.06
N PHE A 111 2.53 5.78 7.26
CA PHE A 111 1.66 5.51 8.41
C PHE A 111 0.92 6.76 8.87
N LEU A 112 1.54 7.94 8.78
CA LEU A 112 0.86 9.20 9.03
C LEU A 112 -0.29 9.43 8.03
N VAL A 113 -0.06 9.22 6.73
CA VAL A 113 -1.11 9.33 5.70
C VAL A 113 -2.25 8.34 5.97
N VAL A 114 -1.93 7.10 6.31
CA VAL A 114 -2.91 6.07 6.68
C VAL A 114 -3.71 6.49 7.92
N GLY A 115 -3.05 7.00 8.96
CA GLY A 115 -3.69 7.48 10.18
C GLY A 115 -4.64 8.65 9.93
N LEU A 116 -4.18 9.66 9.18
CA LEU A 116 -4.97 10.85 8.83
C LEU A 116 -6.20 10.54 7.97
N THR A 117 -6.20 9.42 7.24
CA THR A 117 -7.28 9.08 6.31
C THR A 117 -8.14 7.96 6.83
N MET A 118 -7.59 6.78 7.05
CA MET A 118 -8.36 5.59 7.40
C MET A 118 -8.99 5.71 8.80
N ILE A 119 -8.25 6.25 9.77
CA ILE A 119 -8.70 6.30 11.17
C ILE A 119 -9.62 7.47 11.38
N SER A 120 -9.29 8.62 10.81
CA SER A 120 -10.20 9.77 10.82
C SER A 120 -11.52 9.43 10.14
N ALA A 121 -11.50 8.73 8.99
CA ALA A 121 -12.72 8.26 8.33
C ALA A 121 -13.49 7.26 9.20
N ALA A 122 -12.84 6.22 9.71
CA ALA A 122 -13.47 5.22 10.58
C ALA A 122 -14.13 5.88 11.81
N GLY A 123 -13.41 6.77 12.48
CA GLY A 123 -13.85 7.46 13.68
C GLY A 123 -14.97 8.47 13.47
N THR A 124 -15.16 8.97 12.23
CA THR A 124 -16.34 9.80 11.94
C THR A 124 -17.63 9.01 12.10
N ALA A 125 -17.68 7.77 11.60
CA ALA A 125 -18.83 6.88 11.73
C ALA A 125 -18.96 6.34 13.16
N ASP A 126 -17.93 5.66 13.65
CA ASP A 126 -17.94 5.07 14.99
C ASP A 126 -16.55 5.05 15.61
N PHE A 127 -16.47 5.40 16.89
CA PHE A 127 -15.19 5.45 17.59
C PHE A 127 -14.60 4.04 17.77
N GLY A 128 -15.44 3.03 17.97
CA GLY A 128 -15.06 1.62 18.03
C GLY A 128 -14.44 1.13 16.72
N LEU A 129 -14.98 1.53 15.56
CA LEU A 129 -14.35 1.26 14.26
C LEU A 129 -12.95 1.89 14.16
N ALA A 130 -12.78 3.11 14.66
CA ALA A 130 -11.46 3.74 14.72
C ALA A 130 -10.48 2.90 15.56
N VAL A 131 -10.88 2.52 16.77
CA VAL A 131 -10.06 1.67 17.67
C VAL A 131 -9.76 0.31 17.03
N MET A 132 -10.71 -0.29 16.33
CA MET A 132 -10.52 -1.55 15.60
C MET A 132 -9.45 -1.42 14.51
N VAL A 133 -9.46 -0.32 13.75
CA VAL A 133 -8.42 -0.05 12.73
C VAL A 133 -7.04 0.11 13.38
N ILE A 134 -6.97 0.79 14.54
CA ILE A 134 -5.72 0.93 15.32
C ILE A 134 -5.21 -0.43 15.78
N ASP A 135 -6.08 -1.23 16.39
CA ASP A 135 -5.75 -2.58 16.86
C ASP A 135 -5.26 -3.46 15.70
N ALA A 136 -5.93 -3.39 14.55
CA ALA A 136 -5.54 -4.09 13.34
C ALA A 136 -4.17 -3.66 12.81
N LEU A 137 -3.88 -2.35 12.80
CA LEU A 137 -2.59 -1.81 12.38
C LEU A 137 -1.46 -2.27 13.31
N VAL A 138 -1.68 -2.21 14.62
CA VAL A 138 -0.68 -2.62 15.63
C VAL A 138 -0.40 -4.11 15.54
N LYS A 139 -1.43 -4.96 15.62
CA LYS A 139 -1.28 -6.43 15.51
C LYS A 139 -0.71 -6.83 14.15
N GLY A 140 -1.20 -6.21 13.08
CA GLY A 140 -0.74 -6.47 11.72
C GLY A 140 0.73 -6.09 11.52
N LEU A 141 1.19 -4.99 12.12
CA LEU A 141 2.58 -4.57 12.07
C LEU A 141 3.49 -5.50 12.89
N LEU A 142 3.08 -5.88 14.09
CA LEU A 142 3.85 -6.82 14.93
C LEU A 142 4.04 -8.15 14.20
N LEU A 143 2.97 -8.67 13.59
CA LEU A 143 3.04 -9.88 12.77
C LEU A 143 3.94 -9.68 11.54
N ALA A 144 3.83 -8.54 10.85
CA ALA A 144 4.69 -8.23 9.70
C ALA A 144 6.17 -8.16 10.08
N VAL A 145 6.52 -7.56 11.23
CA VAL A 145 7.89 -7.50 11.76
C VAL A 145 8.40 -8.89 12.13
N LEU A 146 7.57 -9.73 12.75
CA LEU A 146 7.93 -11.10 13.11
C LEU A 146 8.21 -11.93 11.84
N VAL A 147 7.33 -11.83 10.84
CA VAL A 147 7.51 -12.54 9.56
C VAL A 147 8.68 -11.98 8.76
N LEU A 148 8.96 -10.68 8.84
CA LEU A 148 10.16 -10.08 8.28
C LEU A 148 11.42 -10.69 8.89
N ALA A 149 11.48 -10.85 10.22
CA ALA A 149 12.61 -11.49 10.89
C ALA A 149 12.75 -12.96 10.49
N LEU A 150 11.63 -13.70 10.47
CA LEU A 150 11.60 -15.12 10.13
C LEU A 150 11.97 -15.38 8.67
N SER A 151 11.54 -14.52 7.75
CA SER A 151 11.90 -14.60 6.32
C SER A 151 13.38 -14.26 6.07
N HIS A 152 13.97 -13.31 6.80
CA HIS A 152 15.41 -13.05 6.75
C HIS A 152 16.23 -14.17 7.39
N TRP A 153 15.68 -14.87 8.38
CA TRP A 153 16.31 -16.06 8.95
C TRP A 153 16.28 -17.24 7.96
N LEU A 154 15.16 -17.45 7.28
CA LEU A 154 14.99 -18.53 6.31
C LEU A 154 15.77 -18.28 5.00
N PHE A 155 15.86 -17.01 4.57
CA PHE A 155 16.56 -16.57 3.36
C PHE A 155 17.50 -15.39 3.66
N PRO A 156 18.68 -15.65 4.26
CA PRO A 156 19.63 -14.61 4.63
C PRO A 156 20.15 -13.85 3.42
N GLU A 157 20.38 -12.55 3.59
CA GLU A 157 21.01 -11.69 2.58
C GLU A 157 22.53 -11.92 2.62
N PRO A 158 23.22 -12.03 1.46
CA PRO A 158 24.68 -12.08 1.46
C PRO A 158 25.25 -10.78 2.06
N ALA A 159 26.27 -10.89 2.92
CA ALA A 159 26.86 -9.77 3.65
C ALA A 159 27.34 -8.61 2.77
N ASN A 160 27.60 -8.88 1.48
CA ASN A 160 28.02 -7.91 0.46
C ASN A 160 26.88 -7.36 -0.42
N ALA A 161 25.61 -7.55 -0.04
CA ALA A 161 24.50 -7.01 -0.80
C ALA A 161 24.54 -5.46 -0.79
N PRO A 162 24.56 -4.79 -1.96
CA PRO A 162 24.52 -3.34 -2.04
C PRO A 162 23.28 -2.81 -1.32
N ALA A 163 23.46 -1.78 -0.50
CA ALA A 163 22.35 -1.03 0.05
C ALA A 163 21.47 -0.52 -1.11
N LEU A 164 20.14 -0.53 -0.93
CA LEU A 164 19.24 0.14 -1.86
C LEU A 164 19.70 1.59 -2.01
N PRO A 165 19.88 2.11 -3.23
CA PRO A 165 20.19 3.51 -3.43
C PRO A 165 19.14 4.35 -2.71
N VAL A 166 19.57 5.23 -1.80
CA VAL A 166 18.69 6.21 -1.19
C VAL A 166 18.20 7.10 -2.34
N ALA A 167 16.89 7.14 -2.58
CA ALA A 167 16.35 8.01 -3.60
C ALA A 167 16.78 9.46 -3.31
N PRO A 168 17.34 10.20 -4.29
CA PRO A 168 17.77 11.57 -4.07
C PRO A 168 16.60 12.41 -3.53
N ALA A 169 16.85 13.19 -2.48
CA ALA A 169 15.85 14.12 -1.99
C ALA A 169 15.49 15.11 -3.10
N LEU A 170 14.19 15.28 -3.36
CA LEU A 170 13.74 16.21 -4.37
C LEU A 170 13.97 17.65 -3.92
N LEU A 171 14.29 18.53 -4.87
CA LEU A 171 14.37 19.97 -4.65
C LEU A 171 13.07 20.49 -4.01
N ALA A 172 13.18 21.50 -3.15
CA ALA A 172 12.09 22.00 -2.31
C ALA A 172 10.79 22.31 -3.07
N GLU A 173 10.91 22.84 -4.29
CA GLU A 173 9.81 23.23 -5.17
C GLU A 173 9.20 22.01 -5.91
N GLU A 174 10.05 21.06 -6.32
CA GLU A 174 9.62 19.81 -6.96
C GLU A 174 8.91 18.89 -5.97
N ALA A 175 9.44 18.78 -4.75
CA ALA A 175 8.82 18.04 -3.65
C ALA A 175 7.42 18.58 -3.32
N GLY A 176 7.22 19.91 -3.39
CA GLY A 176 5.91 20.53 -3.18
C GLY A 176 4.90 20.11 -4.25
N TRP A 177 5.25 20.26 -5.53
CA TRP A 177 4.35 19.87 -6.62
C TRP A 177 4.00 18.39 -6.61
N VAL A 178 4.98 17.52 -6.36
CA VAL A 178 4.78 16.07 -6.31
C VAL A 178 3.96 15.67 -5.08
N ALA A 179 4.19 16.29 -3.92
CA ALA A 179 3.37 16.08 -2.73
C ALA A 179 1.91 16.51 -2.92
N LEU A 180 1.67 17.63 -3.61
CA LEU A 180 0.32 18.09 -3.94
C LEU A 180 -0.41 17.09 -4.83
N ARG A 181 0.28 16.55 -5.84
CA ARG A 181 -0.25 15.49 -6.69
C ARG A 181 -0.66 14.27 -5.86
N ALA A 182 0.20 13.79 -4.97
CA ALA A 182 -0.10 12.64 -4.13
C ALA A 182 -1.28 12.89 -3.18
N ALA A 183 -1.33 14.06 -2.54
CA ALA A 183 -2.45 14.45 -1.68
C ALA A 183 -3.79 14.51 -2.44
N LEU A 184 -3.79 15.10 -3.65
CA LEU A 184 -4.96 15.18 -4.50
C LEU A 184 -5.44 13.82 -5.03
N VAL A 185 -4.55 12.83 -5.14
CA VAL A 185 -4.89 11.44 -5.52
C VAL A 185 -5.61 10.72 -4.37
N VAL A 186 -5.21 10.98 -3.12
CA VAL A 186 -5.78 10.32 -1.93
C VAL A 186 -7.10 10.96 -1.49
N LEU A 187 -7.24 12.28 -1.67
CA LEU A 187 -8.39 13.05 -1.15
C LEU A 187 -9.78 12.52 -1.60
N PRO A 188 -10.04 12.15 -2.86
CA PRO A 188 -11.35 11.64 -3.26
C PRO A 188 -11.67 10.28 -2.65
N ALA A 189 -10.68 9.41 -2.53
CA ALA A 189 -10.85 8.11 -1.86
C ALA A 189 -11.21 8.30 -0.39
N PHE A 190 -10.60 9.29 0.26
CA PHE A 190 -10.97 9.70 1.62
C PHE A 190 -12.42 10.22 1.69
N LEU A 191 -12.84 11.09 0.77
CA LEU A 191 -14.22 11.60 0.73
C LEU A 191 -15.25 10.47 0.52
N VAL A 192 -14.97 9.53 -0.37
CA VAL A 192 -15.85 8.35 -0.57
C VAL A 192 -15.91 7.51 0.70
N ALA A 193 -14.78 7.33 1.38
CA ALA A 193 -14.75 6.60 2.64
C ALA A 193 -15.44 7.30 3.81
N LEU A 194 -15.66 8.62 3.76
CA LEU A 194 -16.51 9.29 4.75
C LEU A 194 -17.99 8.96 4.61
N ILE A 195 -18.44 8.48 3.44
CA ILE A 195 -19.83 8.07 3.20
C ILE A 195 -20.11 6.71 3.86
N ASP A 196 -19.22 5.75 3.64
CA ASP A 196 -19.27 4.42 4.27
C ASP A 196 -17.85 3.91 4.54
N PRO A 197 -17.30 4.16 5.75
CA PRO A 197 -15.94 3.76 6.07
C PRO A 197 -15.72 2.25 5.97
N ALA A 198 -16.70 1.44 6.39
CA ALA A 198 -16.54 -0.01 6.45
C ALA A 198 -16.36 -0.63 5.05
N SER A 199 -17.14 -0.17 4.07
CA SER A 199 -17.07 -0.71 2.70
C SER A 199 -15.90 -0.15 1.89
N TYR A 200 -15.41 1.05 2.21
CA TYR A 200 -14.48 1.80 1.37
C TYR A 200 -13.05 1.97 1.93
N MET A 201 -12.76 1.48 3.14
CA MET A 201 -11.39 1.40 3.68
C MET A 201 -10.33 0.82 2.70
N PRO A 202 -10.62 -0.27 1.95
CA PRO A 202 -9.68 -0.80 0.96
C PRO A 202 -9.28 0.21 -0.13
N ILE A 203 -10.18 1.14 -0.45
CA ILE A 203 -9.97 2.18 -1.46
C ILE A 203 -8.98 3.22 -0.94
N ILE A 204 -9.05 3.60 0.34
CA ILE A 204 -8.04 4.45 0.95
C ILE A 204 -6.66 3.80 0.80
N MET A 205 -6.50 2.54 1.19
CA MET A 205 -5.23 1.81 1.11
C MET A 205 -4.66 1.79 -0.32
N LYS A 206 -5.51 1.49 -1.30
CA LYS A 206 -5.13 1.53 -2.72
C LYS A 206 -4.73 2.96 -3.14
N SER A 207 -5.50 3.97 -2.76
CA SER A 207 -5.23 5.37 -3.10
C SER A 207 -3.92 5.88 -2.50
N VAL A 208 -3.58 5.48 -1.27
CA VAL A 208 -2.32 5.83 -0.61
C VAL A 208 -1.14 5.22 -1.37
N SER A 209 -1.25 3.94 -1.74
CA SER A 209 -0.23 3.27 -2.57
C SER A 209 -0.07 3.93 -3.95
N LEU A 210 -1.18 4.30 -4.60
CA LEU A 210 -1.18 5.05 -5.87
C LEU A 210 -0.58 6.46 -5.71
N GLY A 211 -0.84 7.13 -4.58
CA GLY A 211 -0.26 8.42 -4.24
C GLY A 211 1.26 8.35 -4.12
N GLN A 212 1.76 7.31 -3.47
CA GLN A 212 3.20 7.04 -3.37
C GLN A 212 3.85 6.69 -4.72
N GLN A 213 3.22 5.84 -5.52
CA GLN A 213 3.71 5.51 -6.86
C GLN A 213 3.65 6.71 -7.81
N SER A 214 2.68 7.59 -7.63
CA SER A 214 2.60 8.84 -8.37
C SER A 214 3.79 9.76 -8.09
N CYS A 215 4.45 9.62 -6.95
CA CYS A 215 5.66 10.39 -6.66
C CYS A 215 6.88 9.95 -7.48
N THR A 216 6.94 8.68 -7.88
CA THR A 216 8.08 8.11 -8.59
C THR A 216 7.86 7.97 -10.09
N THR A 217 6.60 8.03 -10.55
CA THR A 217 6.23 7.74 -11.94
C THR A 217 5.99 8.99 -12.78
N THR A 218 6.60 9.05 -13.95
CA THR A 218 6.42 10.11 -14.97
C THR A 218 5.02 10.05 -15.58
N ALA A 219 4.39 11.20 -15.91
CA ALA A 219 2.99 11.23 -16.37
C ALA A 219 2.67 10.41 -17.62
N ARG A 220 3.65 10.18 -18.50
CA ARG A 220 3.43 9.44 -19.74
C ARG A 220 3.21 7.94 -19.49
N ASP A 221 3.93 7.40 -18.50
CA ASP A 221 3.89 5.99 -18.15
C ASP A 221 2.91 5.68 -17.01
N ALA A 222 2.58 6.68 -16.19
CA ALA A 222 1.62 6.55 -15.08
C ALA A 222 0.28 5.93 -15.51
N GLY A 223 -0.22 6.28 -16.70
CA GLY A 223 -1.47 5.70 -17.22
C GLY A 223 -1.40 4.19 -17.42
N ARG A 224 -0.33 3.71 -18.09
CA ARG A 224 -0.14 2.29 -18.37
C ARG A 224 0.26 1.53 -17.11
N GLU A 225 1.08 2.16 -16.27
CA GLU A 225 1.59 1.54 -15.07
C GLU A 225 0.50 1.38 -14.01
N LEU A 226 -0.20 2.46 -13.64
CA LEU A 226 -1.20 2.43 -12.57
C LEU A 226 -2.45 1.65 -13.00
N LEU A 227 -3.00 1.93 -14.19
CA LEU A 227 -4.20 1.25 -14.67
C LEU A 227 -3.92 -0.22 -15.01
N GLY A 228 -2.82 -0.49 -15.71
CA GLY A 228 -2.45 -1.84 -16.10
C GLY A 228 -2.17 -2.74 -14.89
N SER A 229 -1.53 -2.22 -13.84
CA SER A 229 -1.27 -3.00 -12.62
C SER A 229 -2.53 -3.22 -11.79
N THR A 230 -3.47 -2.27 -11.76
CA THR A 230 -4.78 -2.47 -11.12
C THR A 230 -5.59 -3.54 -11.86
N LEU A 231 -5.67 -3.47 -13.20
CA LEU A 231 -6.38 -4.46 -14.02
C LEU A 231 -5.76 -5.85 -13.91
N LEU A 232 -4.43 -5.95 -13.99
CA LEU A 232 -3.72 -7.22 -13.89
C LEU A 232 -3.83 -7.81 -12.48
N GLY A 233 -3.69 -6.99 -11.43
CA GLY A 233 -3.91 -7.43 -10.05
C GLY A 233 -5.33 -7.91 -9.82
N GLY A 234 -6.30 -7.27 -10.44
CA GLY A 234 -7.70 -7.68 -10.46
C GLY A 234 -7.94 -9.01 -11.16
N LEU A 235 -7.39 -9.19 -12.36
CA LEU A 235 -7.47 -10.45 -13.10
C LEU A 235 -6.86 -11.60 -12.30
N LEU A 236 -5.68 -11.38 -11.71
CA LEU A 236 -5.03 -12.38 -10.86
C LEU A 236 -5.88 -12.67 -9.61
N ALA A 237 -6.59 -11.69 -9.06
CA ALA A 237 -7.48 -11.91 -7.92
C ALA A 237 -8.67 -12.81 -8.29
N ILE A 238 -9.25 -12.65 -9.48
CA ILE A 238 -10.31 -13.54 -9.99
C ILE A 238 -9.78 -14.96 -10.15
N LEU A 239 -8.61 -15.12 -10.78
CA LEU A 239 -7.98 -16.43 -11.00
C LEU A 239 -7.64 -17.11 -9.66
N PHE A 240 -7.10 -16.34 -8.72
CA PHE A 240 -6.79 -16.83 -7.38
C PHE A 240 -8.08 -17.26 -6.67
N TRP A 241 -9.09 -16.40 -6.62
CA TRP A 241 -10.36 -16.70 -5.98
C TRP A 241 -11.02 -17.96 -6.54
N GLY A 242 -11.04 -18.10 -7.86
CA GLY A 242 -11.55 -19.30 -8.53
C GLY A 242 -10.76 -20.55 -8.17
N ALA A 243 -9.44 -20.46 -8.09
CA ALA A 243 -8.59 -21.57 -7.67
C ALA A 243 -8.77 -21.95 -6.18
N LEU A 244 -8.99 -20.96 -5.31
CA LEU A 244 -9.26 -21.16 -3.89
C LEU A 244 -10.66 -21.74 -3.64
N SER A 245 -11.63 -21.41 -4.49
CA SER A 245 -13.01 -21.91 -4.39
C SER A 245 -13.12 -23.42 -4.62
N ILE A 246 -12.17 -24.02 -5.33
CA ILE A 246 -12.12 -25.48 -5.54
C ILE A 246 -11.77 -26.20 -4.22
N LEU A 247 -10.83 -25.65 -3.45
CA LEU A 247 -10.33 -26.22 -2.20
C LEU A 247 -10.09 -25.09 -1.17
N PRO A 248 -11.13 -24.67 -0.42
CA PRO A 248 -11.03 -23.59 0.55
C PRO A 248 -10.31 -24.06 1.82
N HIS A 249 -8.99 -24.19 1.74
CA HIS A 249 -8.13 -24.60 2.86
C HIS A 249 -7.05 -23.55 3.12
N LEU A 250 -6.72 -23.27 4.38
CA LEU A 250 -5.68 -22.28 4.76
C LEU A 250 -4.31 -22.58 4.12
N TRP A 251 -3.87 -23.84 4.12
CA TRP A 251 -2.69 -24.29 3.37
C TRP A 251 -2.77 -24.01 1.87
N MET A 252 -3.93 -24.21 1.25
CA MET A 252 -4.12 -23.90 -0.16
C MET A 252 -4.02 -22.39 -0.41
N PHE A 253 -4.56 -21.58 0.50
CA PHE A 253 -4.42 -20.13 0.48
C PHE A 253 -2.96 -19.68 0.58
N PHE A 254 -2.18 -20.31 1.47
CA PHE A 254 -0.73 -20.12 1.57
C PHE A 254 0.00 -20.48 0.27
N LEU A 255 -0.26 -21.67 -0.29
CA LEU A 255 0.41 -22.17 -1.49
C LEU A 255 0.11 -21.32 -2.72
N TRP A 256 -1.15 -20.90 -2.91
CA TRP A 256 -1.49 -19.99 -4.00
C TRP A 256 -0.85 -18.62 -3.80
N MET A 257 -0.84 -18.06 -2.58
CA MET A 257 -0.15 -16.79 -2.31
C MET A 257 1.34 -16.88 -2.59
N LEU A 258 1.96 -18.01 -2.23
CA LEU A 258 3.35 -18.27 -2.53
C LEU A 258 3.57 -18.34 -4.05
N LEU A 259 2.72 -19.06 -4.79
CA LEU A 259 2.85 -19.21 -6.24
C LEU A 259 2.68 -17.87 -6.96
N PHE A 260 1.56 -17.16 -6.76
CA PHE A 260 1.31 -15.86 -7.38
C PHE A 260 2.35 -14.82 -6.93
N GLY A 261 2.73 -14.85 -5.65
CA GLY A 261 3.80 -14.04 -5.10
C GLY A 261 5.14 -14.27 -5.79
N LEU A 262 5.53 -15.53 -6.04
CA LEU A 262 6.77 -15.88 -6.75
C LEU A 262 6.72 -15.46 -8.22
N LEU A 263 5.59 -15.67 -8.90
CA LEU A 263 5.43 -15.27 -10.30
C LEU A 263 5.61 -13.75 -10.49
N LEU A 264 5.05 -12.97 -9.56
CA LEU A 264 5.17 -11.51 -9.56
C LEU A 264 6.54 -11.05 -9.06
N ALA A 265 7.10 -11.67 -8.02
CA ALA A 265 8.42 -11.36 -7.49
C ALA A 265 9.54 -11.64 -8.51
N ARG A 266 9.40 -12.70 -9.31
CA ARG A 266 10.31 -13.00 -10.43
C ARG A 266 10.41 -11.83 -11.42
N LYS A 267 9.28 -11.18 -11.68
CA LYS A 267 9.20 -10.03 -12.60
C LYS A 267 9.62 -8.72 -11.92
N LEU A 268 9.31 -8.56 -10.64
CA LEU A 268 9.72 -7.42 -9.80
C LEU A 268 11.25 -7.29 -9.72
N TYR A 269 11.96 -8.40 -9.48
CA TYR A 269 13.42 -8.43 -9.34
C TYR A 269 14.16 -8.65 -10.68
N ALA A 270 13.47 -8.50 -11.81
CA ALA A 270 14.04 -8.62 -13.16
C ALA A 270 14.81 -9.94 -13.41
N LEU A 271 14.36 -11.05 -12.79
CA LEU A 271 14.88 -12.40 -13.05
C LEU A 271 14.38 -12.93 -14.41
N SER A 272 13.34 -12.33 -14.96
CA SER A 272 12.89 -12.50 -16.33
C SER A 272 12.88 -11.14 -17.04
N PRO A 273 13.24 -11.04 -18.33
CA PRO A 273 13.18 -9.79 -19.07
C PRO A 273 11.75 -9.24 -19.07
N THR A 274 11.57 -8.03 -18.52
CA THR A 274 10.28 -7.33 -18.47
C THR A 274 10.44 -5.92 -19.01
N ARG A 275 9.49 -5.49 -19.84
CA ARG A 275 9.41 -4.10 -20.34
C ARG A 275 8.72 -3.14 -19.35
N LEU A 276 8.25 -3.68 -18.23
CA LEU A 276 7.44 -2.99 -17.22
C LEU A 276 8.29 -2.72 -15.98
N THR A 277 8.06 -1.57 -15.35
CA THR A 277 8.76 -1.09 -14.17
C THR A 277 8.54 -1.98 -12.94
N PRO A 278 9.46 -1.99 -11.95
CA PRO A 278 9.25 -2.69 -10.68
C PRO A 278 7.99 -2.22 -9.92
N GLY A 279 7.66 -0.93 -10.01
CA GLY A 279 6.46 -0.34 -9.41
C GLY A 279 5.17 -1.01 -9.88
N PHE A 280 5.08 -1.33 -11.18
CA PHE A 280 3.97 -2.07 -11.77
C PHE A 280 3.70 -3.41 -11.06
N TRP A 281 4.74 -4.21 -10.84
CA TRP A 281 4.63 -5.54 -10.24
C TRP A 281 4.30 -5.47 -8.75
N LEU A 282 4.87 -4.51 -8.04
CA LEU A 282 4.54 -4.25 -6.63
C LEU A 282 3.07 -3.82 -6.51
N ASN A 283 2.61 -2.88 -7.33
CA ASN A 283 1.21 -2.42 -7.29
C ASN A 283 0.24 -3.54 -7.64
N THR A 284 0.60 -4.39 -8.60
CA THR A 284 -0.17 -5.57 -8.97
C THR A 284 -0.36 -6.48 -7.75
N LEU A 285 0.73 -6.78 -7.03
CA LEU A 285 0.69 -7.65 -5.86
C LEU A 285 -0.09 -7.02 -4.69
N VAL A 286 0.05 -5.72 -4.47
CA VAL A 286 -0.78 -4.96 -3.50
C VAL A 286 -2.26 -5.06 -3.86
N THR A 287 -2.62 -4.86 -5.13
CA THR A 287 -4.01 -4.93 -5.60
C THR A 287 -4.58 -6.33 -5.41
N LEU A 288 -3.81 -7.35 -5.76
CA LEU A 288 -4.16 -8.76 -5.57
C LEU A 288 -4.50 -9.03 -4.09
N ILE A 289 -3.60 -8.66 -3.18
CA ILE A 289 -3.79 -8.91 -1.74
C ILE A 289 -5.03 -8.16 -1.21
N ILE A 290 -5.23 -6.90 -1.60
CA ILE A 290 -6.38 -6.11 -1.14
C ILE A 290 -7.70 -6.75 -1.62
N LEU A 291 -7.83 -7.04 -2.92
CA LEU A 291 -9.07 -7.58 -3.47
C LEU A 291 -9.36 -8.99 -2.97
N LEU A 292 -8.33 -9.85 -2.93
CA LEU A 292 -8.46 -11.22 -2.48
C LEU A 292 -8.81 -11.29 -1.00
N GLY A 293 -8.11 -10.53 -0.17
CA GLY A 293 -8.34 -10.53 1.27
C GLY A 293 -9.73 -10.02 1.65
N GLN A 294 -10.27 -9.06 0.89
CA GLN A 294 -11.65 -8.61 1.03
C GLN A 294 -12.66 -9.66 0.58
N SER A 295 -12.39 -10.35 -0.54
CA SER A 295 -13.27 -11.40 -1.07
C SER A 295 -13.43 -12.57 -0.08
N VAL A 296 -12.34 -12.95 0.60
CA VAL A 296 -12.37 -13.98 1.66
C VAL A 296 -13.22 -13.53 2.86
N GLN A 297 -13.10 -12.26 3.28
CA GLN A 297 -13.92 -11.72 4.37
C GLN A 297 -15.41 -11.63 4.01
N ASP A 298 -15.74 -11.22 2.78
CA ASP A 298 -17.12 -11.19 2.33
C ASP A 298 -17.74 -12.58 2.33
N SER A 299 -16.98 -13.57 1.88
CA SER A 299 -17.41 -14.97 1.93
C SER A 299 -17.64 -15.45 3.35
N ALA A 300 -16.76 -15.09 4.29
CA ALA A 300 -16.93 -15.42 5.71
C ALA A 300 -18.14 -14.71 6.33
N ALA A 301 -18.44 -13.48 5.88
CA ALA A 301 -19.60 -12.71 6.30
C ALA A 301 -20.91 -13.12 5.59
N GLY A 302 -20.89 -14.12 4.71
CA GLY A 302 -22.06 -14.57 3.95
C GLY A 302 -22.54 -13.58 2.87
N LYS A 303 -21.71 -12.63 2.46
CA LYS A 303 -22.02 -11.66 1.40
C LYS A 303 -21.75 -12.27 0.03
N ASP A 304 -22.44 -11.74 -0.99
CA ASP A 304 -22.15 -12.09 -2.38
C ASP A 304 -20.78 -11.53 -2.79
N VAL A 305 -19.81 -12.44 -2.86
CA VAL A 305 -18.41 -12.14 -3.18
C VAL A 305 -18.29 -11.53 -4.56
N TYR A 306 -19.09 -11.95 -5.55
CA TYR A 306 -18.93 -11.52 -6.93
C TYR A 306 -19.37 -10.07 -7.13
N THR A 307 -20.50 -9.68 -6.56
CA THR A 307 -20.98 -8.29 -6.60
C THR A 307 -20.06 -7.37 -5.79
N ALA A 308 -19.67 -7.78 -4.58
CA ALA A 308 -18.75 -7.00 -3.75
C ALA A 308 -17.37 -6.83 -4.43
N PHE A 309 -16.88 -7.88 -5.10
CA PHE A 309 -15.66 -7.82 -5.90
C PHE A 309 -15.80 -6.87 -7.09
N ALA A 310 -16.89 -6.95 -7.86
CA ALA A 310 -17.14 -6.11 -9.02
C ALA A 310 -17.20 -4.62 -8.63
N VAL A 311 -17.88 -4.29 -7.53
CA VAL A 311 -17.94 -2.93 -6.98
C VAL A 311 -16.56 -2.43 -6.60
N ARG A 312 -15.77 -3.22 -5.84
CA ARG A 312 -14.40 -2.82 -5.45
C ARG A 312 -13.48 -2.66 -6.67
N MET A 313 -13.60 -3.53 -7.65
CA MET A 313 -12.86 -3.42 -8.91
C MET A 313 -13.20 -2.13 -9.64
N GLY A 314 -14.50 -1.83 -9.79
CA GLY A 314 -14.96 -0.60 -10.41
C GLY A 314 -14.42 0.65 -9.69
N LEU A 315 -14.44 0.65 -8.36
CA LEU A 315 -13.91 1.74 -7.55
C LEU A 315 -12.39 1.87 -7.67
N PHE A 316 -11.65 0.77 -7.71
CA PHE A 316 -10.20 0.81 -7.91
C PHE A 316 -9.84 1.34 -9.30
N ILE A 317 -10.58 0.94 -10.34
CA ILE A 317 -10.43 1.48 -11.68
C ILE A 317 -10.76 2.98 -11.69
N ALA A 318 -11.87 3.40 -11.09
CA ALA A 318 -12.29 4.81 -11.03
C ALA A 318 -11.23 5.68 -10.33
N VAL A 319 -10.74 5.26 -9.16
CA VAL A 319 -9.67 5.97 -8.43
C VAL A 319 -8.37 5.98 -9.23
N THR A 320 -8.05 4.89 -9.92
CA THR A 320 -6.84 4.85 -10.77
C THR A 320 -6.96 5.78 -11.98
N LEU A 321 -8.11 5.83 -12.63
CA LEU A 321 -8.41 6.76 -13.74
C LEU A 321 -8.34 8.21 -13.27
N TYR A 322 -8.93 8.52 -12.12
CA TYR A 322 -8.85 9.83 -11.50
C TYR A 322 -7.39 10.20 -11.17
N ALA A 323 -6.62 9.26 -10.61
CA ALA A 323 -5.21 9.48 -10.33
C ALA A 323 -4.46 9.84 -11.62
N CYS A 324 -4.65 9.05 -12.69
CA CYS A 324 -4.07 9.30 -14.01
C CYS A 324 -4.46 10.66 -14.59
N LEU A 325 -5.73 11.07 -14.44
CA LEU A 325 -6.21 12.38 -14.85
C LEU A 325 -5.45 13.49 -14.10
N MET A 326 -5.36 13.39 -12.78
CA MET A 326 -4.67 14.38 -11.96
C MET A 326 -3.18 14.47 -12.29
N VAL A 327 -2.52 13.33 -12.48
CA VAL A 327 -1.13 13.28 -12.96
C VAL A 327 -0.96 14.10 -14.24
N ARG A 328 -1.81 13.86 -15.25
CA ARG A 328 -1.74 14.53 -16.55
C ARG A 328 -2.03 16.03 -16.46
N LEU A 329 -3.06 16.41 -15.71
CA LEU A 329 -3.45 17.82 -15.53
C LEU A 329 -2.35 18.62 -14.84
N LEU A 330 -1.73 18.05 -13.79
CA LEU A 330 -0.68 18.72 -13.03
C LEU A 330 0.62 18.83 -13.84
N ASP A 331 1.00 17.78 -14.58
CA ASP A 331 2.19 17.82 -15.44
C ASP A 331 2.02 18.80 -16.61
N GLN A 332 0.84 18.88 -17.24
CA GLN A 332 0.55 19.88 -18.26
C GLN A 332 0.65 21.32 -17.73
N ARG A 333 0.13 21.57 -16.51
CA ARG A 333 0.24 22.88 -15.85
C ARG A 333 1.71 23.24 -15.56
N ARG A 334 2.53 22.25 -15.17
CA ARG A 334 3.97 22.43 -14.93
C ARG A 334 4.72 22.78 -16.22
N GLN A 335 4.44 22.06 -17.32
CA GLN A 335 5.04 22.36 -18.62
C GLN A 335 4.69 23.78 -19.09
N ARG A 336 3.43 24.20 -18.96
CA ARG A 336 3.00 25.56 -19.31
C ARG A 336 3.69 26.64 -18.48
N ARG A 337 3.92 26.41 -17.18
CA ARG A 337 4.66 27.35 -16.31
C ARG A 337 6.13 27.47 -16.69
N ARG A 338 6.81 26.35 -16.98
CA ARG A 338 8.21 26.36 -17.43
C ARG A 338 8.39 27.10 -18.76
N VAL A 339 7.49 26.89 -19.72
CA VAL A 339 7.52 27.62 -21.01
C VAL A 339 7.34 29.13 -20.80
N ARG A 340 6.46 29.55 -19.88
CA ARG A 340 6.30 30.98 -19.56
C ARG A 340 7.52 31.59 -18.86
N GLN A 341 8.23 30.84 -18.01
CA GLN A 341 9.43 31.32 -17.33
C GLN A 341 10.65 31.43 -18.25
N HIS A 342 10.73 30.64 -19.32
CA HIS A 342 11.80 30.76 -20.33
C HIS A 342 11.49 31.79 -21.42
N ALA A 343 10.26 32.29 -21.49
CA ALA A 343 9.84 33.32 -22.44
C ALA A 343 9.94 34.75 -21.87
N CYS A 344 10.29 34.91 -20.58
CA CYS A 344 10.64 36.17 -19.93
C CYS A 344 12.14 36.18 -19.64
#